data_AF-A0A443KET4-F1
#
_entry.id   AF-A0A443KET4-F1
#
_cell.length_a   1.000
_cell.length_b   1.000
_cell.length_c   1.000
_cell.angle_alpha   90.00
_cell.angle_beta   90.00
_cell.angle_gamma   90.00
#
_symmetry.space_group_name_H-M   'P 1'
#
loop_
_entity.id
_entity.type
_entity.pdbx_description
1 polymer ?
#
loop_
_entity_poly.entity_id
_entity_poly.type
_entity_poly.pdbx_seq_one_letter_code
_entity_poly.pdbx_strand_id
1 'polypeptide(L)'
;MKADPRPPAHVAHYVEALGRDRAIRFLLEFGGAELYIATAPKGRSRLSEVIGLDGAAALAAIAHLLPKRVPTAKPWIAQCLRVDGLNVAAIARLLHVSDVSVRKWLKRLPAGTFEDPRQMRLL
;
A
#
# COMPACT_ATOMS: atom_id res chain seq x y z
N MET A 1 4.74 -1.44 -19.83
CA MET A 1 4.42 -1.61 -18.39
C MET A 1 3.91 -0.27 -17.88
N LYS A 2 2.77 -0.20 -17.18
CA LYS A 2 2.29 1.07 -16.63
C LYS A 2 3.17 1.47 -15.46
N ALA A 3 3.58 2.74 -15.40
CA ALA A 3 4.42 3.25 -14.33
C ALA A 3 3.70 3.18 -12.98
N ASP A 4 4.40 2.74 -11.93
CA ASP A 4 3.83 2.67 -10.60
C ASP A 4 3.58 4.07 -10.01
N PRO A 5 2.50 4.25 -9.23
CA PRO A 5 2.20 5.52 -8.61
C PRO A 5 3.27 5.87 -7.57
N ARG A 6 3.78 7.11 -7.63
CA ARG A 6 4.79 7.57 -6.67
C ARG A 6 4.25 7.48 -5.23
N PRO A 7 4.96 6.79 -4.31
CA PRO A 7 4.54 6.72 -2.91
C PRO A 7 4.60 8.11 -2.25
N PRO A 8 3.66 8.42 -1.35
CA PRO A 8 3.78 9.58 -0.47
C PRO A 8 5.07 9.52 0.36
N ALA A 9 5.61 10.68 0.77
CA ALA A 9 6.89 10.75 1.49
C ALA A 9 6.95 9.86 2.74
N HIS A 10 5.89 9.83 3.55
CA HIS A 10 5.80 9.01 4.75
C HIS A 10 5.61 7.50 4.47
N VAL A 11 5.41 7.11 3.21
CA VAL A 11 5.32 5.71 2.74
C VAL A 11 6.60 5.30 2.01
N ALA A 12 7.35 6.26 1.46
CA ALA A 12 8.52 6.01 0.61
C ALA A 12 9.55 5.12 1.29
N HIS A 13 9.90 5.37 2.56
CA HIS A 13 10.87 4.55 3.30
C HIS A 13 10.46 3.07 3.43
N TYR A 14 9.16 2.78 3.55
CA TYR A 14 8.67 1.40 3.57
C TYR A 14 8.85 0.73 2.21
N VAL A 15 8.56 1.46 1.12
CA VAL A 15 8.70 0.94 -0.25
C VAL A 15 10.16 0.76 -0.63
N GLU A 16 11.05 1.67 -0.22
CA GLU A 16 12.50 1.56 -0.43
C GLU A 16 13.08 0.35 0.29
N ALA A 17 12.67 0.08 1.53
CA ALA A 17 13.18 -1.05 2.32
C ALA A 17 12.60 -2.41 1.92
N LEU A 18 11.31 -2.46 1.54
CA LEU A 18 10.60 -3.73 1.33
C LEU A 18 10.30 -4.05 -0.14
N GLY A 19 10.39 -3.07 -1.02
CA GLY A 19 9.73 -3.11 -2.32
C GLY A 19 8.22 -2.87 -2.22
N ARG A 20 7.60 -2.50 -3.35
CA ARG A 20 6.19 -2.09 -3.45
C ARG A 20 5.23 -3.10 -2.84
N ASP A 21 5.29 -4.36 -3.27
CA ASP A 21 4.29 -5.36 -2.93
C ASP A 21 4.33 -5.76 -1.45
N ARG A 22 5.53 -5.92 -0.89
CA ARG A 22 5.70 -6.22 0.54
C ARG A 22 5.32 -5.01 1.40
N ALA A 23 5.64 -3.79 0.96
CA ALA A 23 5.19 -2.58 1.63
C ALA A 23 3.65 -2.48 1.66
N ILE A 24 2.97 -2.76 0.54
CA ILE A 24 1.50 -2.79 0.50
C ILE A 24 0.95 -3.83 1.49
N ARG A 25 1.48 -5.05 1.50
CA ARG A 25 1.05 -6.10 2.46
C ARG A 25 1.25 -5.67 3.91
N PHE A 26 2.41 -5.09 4.22
CA PHE A 26 2.72 -4.55 5.54
C PHE A 26 1.71 -3.46 5.96
N LEU A 27 1.45 -2.49 5.09
CA LEU A 27 0.53 -1.38 5.40
C LEU A 27 -0.93 -1.84 5.51
N LEU A 28 -1.34 -2.86 4.75
CA LEU A 28 -2.67 -3.46 4.89
C LEU A 28 -2.84 -4.17 6.23
N GLU A 29 -1.80 -4.87 6.70
CA GLU A 29 -1.84 -5.61 7.95
C GLU A 29 -1.71 -4.71 9.19
N PHE A 30 -0.75 -3.78 9.17
CA PHE A 30 -0.36 -3.00 10.37
C PHE A 30 -0.79 -1.53 10.32
N GLY A 31 -1.31 -1.05 9.19
CA GLY A 31 -1.65 0.35 8.98
C GLY A 31 -2.67 0.86 9.99
N GLY A 32 -2.41 2.03 10.56
CA GLY A 32 -3.27 2.66 11.56
C GLY A 32 -3.01 2.23 12.99
N ALA A 33 -2.19 1.21 13.23
CA ALA A 33 -1.76 0.79 14.56
C ALA A 33 -0.39 1.39 14.93
N GLU A 34 -0.12 1.52 16.23
CA GLU A 34 1.25 1.69 16.71
C GLU A 34 1.97 0.34 16.65
N LEU A 35 3.15 0.35 16.05
CA LEU A 35 3.97 -0.85 15.93
C LEU A 35 5.35 -0.58 16.49
N TYR A 36 5.72 -1.33 17.54
CA TYR A 36 7.08 -1.35 18.02
C TYR A 36 7.90 -2.33 17.18
N ILE A 37 8.78 -1.79 16.33
CA ILE A 37 9.71 -2.59 15.53
C ILE A 37 10.96 -2.81 16.39
N ALA A 38 11.06 -3.98 17.01
CA ALA A 38 12.27 -4.36 17.74
C ALA A 38 13.45 -4.52 16.77
N THR A 39 14.63 -4.01 17.16
CA THR A 39 15.88 -4.09 16.38
C THR A 39 16.33 -5.53 16.09
N ALA A 40 15.89 -6.50 16.89
CA ALA A 40 16.12 -7.93 16.68
C ALA A 40 14.78 -8.70 16.68
N PRO A 41 14.09 -8.81 15.53
CA PRO A 41 12.82 -9.51 15.46
C PRO A 41 13.01 -11.02 15.69
N LYS A 42 12.36 -11.58 16.71
CA LYS A 42 12.30 -13.04 16.91
C LYS A 42 11.41 -13.63 15.81
N GLY A 43 11.88 -14.67 15.11
CA GLY A 43 11.29 -15.16 13.86
C GLY A 43 9.86 -15.75 13.88
N ARG A 44 9.12 -15.63 14.99
CA ARG A 44 7.69 -16.00 15.12
C ARG A 44 6.78 -14.79 15.30
N SER A 45 7.23 -13.61 14.87
CA SER A 45 6.40 -12.39 14.95
C SER A 45 5.46 -12.30 13.76
N ARG A 46 4.26 -11.73 13.96
CA ARG A 46 3.34 -11.43 12.85
C ARG A 46 4.02 -10.60 11.74
N LEU A 47 4.98 -9.76 12.11
CA LEU A 47 5.81 -9.01 11.19
C LEU A 47 6.56 -9.94 10.22
N SER A 48 7.31 -10.92 10.73
CA SER A 48 8.07 -11.85 9.89
C SER A 48 7.17 -12.77 9.04
N GLU A 49 5.94 -13.04 9.46
CA GLU A 49 4.97 -13.77 8.63
C GLU A 49 4.51 -12.98 7.40
N VAL A 50 4.33 -11.66 7.55
CA VAL A 50 3.74 -10.80 6.51
C VAL A 50 4.78 -10.38 5.47
N ILE A 51 6.01 -10.07 5.92
CA ILE A 51 7.06 -9.50 5.06
C ILE A 51 8.34 -10.35 4.98
N GLY A 52 8.38 -11.50 5.66
CA GLY A 52 9.59 -12.33 5.76
C GLY A 52 10.58 -11.84 6.81
N LEU A 53 11.57 -12.68 7.13
CA LEU A 53 12.66 -12.34 8.06
C LEU A 53 13.58 -11.25 7.48
N ASP A 54 13.86 -11.32 6.18
CA ASP A 54 14.63 -10.33 5.44
C ASP A 54 13.91 -8.97 5.43
N GLY A 55 12.61 -8.94 5.17
CA GLY A 55 11.81 -7.72 5.25
C GLY A 55 11.75 -7.15 6.67
N ALA A 56 11.60 -8.00 7.69
CA ALA A 56 11.61 -7.57 9.09
C ALA A 56 12.97 -6.96 9.48
N ALA A 57 14.08 -7.55 9.04
CA ALA A 57 15.42 -7.00 9.26
C ALA A 57 15.63 -5.67 8.52
N ALA A 58 15.15 -5.55 7.28
CA ALA A 58 15.22 -4.31 6.51
C ALA A 58 14.46 -3.16 7.19
N LEU A 59 13.23 -3.42 7.69
CA LEU A 59 12.49 -2.42 8.48
C LEU A 59 13.18 -2.08 9.80
N ALA A 60 13.74 -3.07 10.50
CA ALA A 60 14.45 -2.84 11.76
C ALA A 60 15.66 -1.90 11.57
N ALA A 61 16.40 -2.04 10.47
CA ALA A 61 17.53 -1.18 10.13
C ALA A 61 17.13 0.29 9.96
N ILE A 62 15.93 0.56 9.44
CA ILE A 62 15.41 1.91 9.22
C ILE A 62 14.41 2.38 10.29
N ALA A 63 14.21 1.62 11.37
CA ALA A 63 13.15 1.89 12.35
C ALA A 63 13.22 3.29 12.97
N HIS A 64 14.43 3.86 13.08
CA HIS A 64 14.67 5.22 13.58
C HIS A 64 14.14 6.33 12.65
N LEU A 65 13.91 6.03 11.37
CA LEU A 65 13.34 6.96 10.38
C LEU A 65 11.80 6.82 10.29
N LEU A 66 11.23 5.78 10.89
CA LEU A 66 9.82 5.44 10.73
C LEU A 66 8.96 6.11 11.80
N PRO A 67 7.73 6.54 11.46
CA PRO A 67 6.79 7.02 12.46
C PRO A 67 6.37 5.89 13.41
N LYS A 68 6.11 6.23 14.68
CA LYS A 68 5.62 5.28 15.69
C LYS A 68 4.32 4.58 15.28
N ARG A 69 3.43 5.33 14.60
CA ARG A 69 2.18 4.82 14.06
C ARG A 69 2.33 4.56 12.57
N VAL A 70 2.00 3.33 12.15
CA VAL A 70 2.14 2.89 10.77
C VAL A 70 1.09 3.62 9.91
N PRO A 71 1.46 4.22 8.77
CA PRO A 71 0.51 4.86 7.88
C PRO A 71 -0.43 3.83 7.22
N THR A 72 -1.67 4.22 6.93
CA THR A 72 -2.62 3.34 6.20
C THR A 72 -2.49 3.47 4.69
N ALA A 73 -2.10 4.65 4.19
CA ALA A 73 -1.85 4.95 2.79
C ALA A 73 -2.93 4.49 1.79
N LYS A 74 -4.19 4.33 2.21
CA LYS A 74 -5.28 3.77 1.39
C LYS A 74 -5.40 4.39 -0.02
N PRO A 75 -5.27 5.73 -0.21
CA PRO A 75 -5.31 6.32 -1.54
C PRO A 75 -4.18 5.85 -2.46
N TRP A 76 -2.96 5.66 -1.94
CA TRP A 76 -1.82 5.20 -2.73
C TRP A 76 -1.93 3.69 -3.02
N ILE A 77 -2.32 2.90 -2.02
CA ILE A 77 -2.58 1.45 -2.20
C ILE A 77 -3.67 1.24 -3.25
N ALA A 78 -4.76 2.02 -3.22
CA ALA A 78 -5.80 1.95 -4.23
C ALA A 78 -5.28 2.21 -5.65
N GLN A 79 -4.36 3.15 -5.83
CA GLN A 79 -3.74 3.44 -7.12
C GLN A 79 -2.85 2.27 -7.58
N CYS A 80 -2.05 1.68 -6.68
CA CYS A 80 -1.20 0.53 -7.01
C CYS A 80 -2.05 -0.68 -7.42
N LEU A 81 -3.10 -1.01 -6.65
CA LEU A 81 -4.02 -2.09 -6.97
C LEU A 81 -4.76 -1.86 -8.29
N ARG A 82 -5.02 -0.60 -8.65
CA ARG A 82 -5.61 -0.25 -9.95
C ARG A 82 -4.63 -0.52 -11.10
N VAL A 83 -3.34 -0.26 -10.89
CA VAL A 83 -2.24 -0.61 -11.81
C VAL A 83 -2.12 -2.11 -11.98
N ASP A 84 -2.30 -2.86 -10.89
CA ASP A 84 -2.34 -4.32 -10.88
C ASP A 84 -3.62 -4.91 -11.52
N GLY A 85 -4.53 -4.06 -12.00
CA GLY A 85 -5.71 -4.46 -12.76
C GLY A 85 -6.97 -4.71 -11.92
N LEU A 86 -6.95 -4.47 -10.62
CA LEU A 86 -8.16 -4.59 -9.80
C LEU A 86 -9.18 -3.52 -10.19
N ASN A 87 -10.46 -3.91 -10.22
CA ASN A 87 -11.55 -2.98 -10.41
C ASN A 87 -11.92 -2.23 -9.11
N VAL A 88 -12.64 -1.12 -9.25
CA VAL A 88 -13.03 -0.23 -8.13
C VAL A 88 -13.73 -0.98 -7.00
N ALA A 89 -14.66 -1.89 -7.32
CA ALA A 89 -15.40 -2.64 -6.32
C ALA A 89 -14.51 -3.64 -5.54
N ALA A 90 -13.57 -4.28 -6.22
CA ALA A 90 -12.59 -5.15 -5.58
C ALA A 90 -11.68 -4.36 -4.63
N ILE A 91 -11.20 -3.20 -5.06
CA ILE A 91 -10.39 -2.29 -4.23
C ILE A 91 -11.18 -1.81 -3.00
N ALA A 92 -12.44 -1.41 -3.19
CA ALA A 92 -13.33 -0.96 -2.12
C ALA A 92 -13.51 -2.03 -1.03
N ARG A 93 -13.76 -3.28 -1.44
CA ARG A 93 -13.85 -4.42 -0.52
C ARG A 93 -12.55 -4.67 0.24
N LEU A 94 -11.43 -4.71 -0.48
CA LEU A 94 -10.12 -4.99 0.13
C LEU A 94 -9.71 -3.91 1.14
N LEU A 95 -9.99 -2.64 0.84
CA LEU A 95 -9.62 -1.51 1.69
C LEU A 95 -10.69 -1.15 2.74
N HIS A 96 -11.82 -1.86 2.75
CA HIS A 96 -12.98 -1.58 3.59
C HIS A 96 -13.42 -0.11 3.54
N VAL A 97 -13.64 0.40 2.33
CA VAL A 97 -14.14 1.76 2.07
C VAL A 97 -15.17 1.75 0.95
N SER A 98 -15.91 2.85 0.78
CA SER A 98 -16.87 2.96 -0.33
C SER A 98 -16.18 3.04 -1.69
N ASP A 99 -16.82 2.51 -2.72
CA ASP A 99 -16.42 2.64 -4.12
C ASP A 99 -16.36 4.11 -4.58
N VAL A 100 -17.20 4.99 -4.02
CA VAL A 100 -17.13 6.45 -4.18
C VAL A 100 -15.79 7.01 -3.69
N SER A 101 -15.30 6.55 -2.54
CA SER A 101 -13.99 6.98 -2.01
C SER A 101 -12.86 6.53 -2.93
N VAL A 102 -12.91 5.29 -3.40
CA VAL A 102 -11.92 4.76 -4.36
C VAL A 102 -11.93 5.57 -5.65
N ARG A 103 -13.09 5.82 -6.26
CA ARG A 103 -13.21 6.66 -7.46
C ARG A 103 -12.62 8.06 -7.23
N LYS A 104 -12.89 8.68 -6.07
CA LYS A 104 -12.33 9.99 -5.71
C LYS A 104 -10.80 9.97 -5.65
N TRP A 105 -10.19 8.91 -5.12
CA TRP A 105 -8.73 8.77 -5.08
C TRP A 105 -8.13 8.53 -6.47
N LEU A 106 -8.77 7.68 -7.28
CA LEU A 106 -8.29 7.35 -8.61
C LEU A 106 -8.42 8.51 -9.61
N LYS A 107 -9.35 9.44 -9.41
CA LYS A 107 -9.45 10.68 -10.23
C LYS A 107 -8.20 11.56 -10.17
N ARG A 108 -7.32 11.36 -9.18
CA ARG A 108 -6.04 12.10 -9.07
C ARG A 108 -4.91 11.49 -9.89
N LEU A 109 -5.11 10.32 -10.50
CA LEU A 109 -4.20 9.79 -11.52
C LEU A 109 -4.38 10.57 -12.83
N PRO A 110 -3.33 10.73 -13.65
CA PRO A 110 -3.46 11.33 -14.98
C PRO A 110 -4.55 10.64 -15.80
N ALA A 111 -5.37 11.44 -16.51
CA ALA A 111 -6.39 10.92 -17.40
C ALA A 111 -5.78 9.96 -18.44
N GLY A 112 -6.42 8.83 -18.70
CA GLY A 112 -5.93 7.80 -19.63
C GLY A 112 -5.13 6.65 -19.00
N THR A 113 -4.83 6.71 -17.70
CA THR A 113 -4.08 5.61 -17.05
C THR A 113 -4.89 4.30 -17.05
N PHE A 114 -6.23 4.36 -16.96
CA PHE A 114 -7.07 3.15 -17.03
C PHE A 114 -8.49 3.43 -17.53
N GLU A 115 -8.92 2.68 -18.54
CA GLU A 115 -10.35 2.53 -18.89
C GLU A 115 -10.97 1.42 -18.01
N ASP A 116 -12.20 1.64 -17.52
CA ASP A 116 -13.00 0.59 -16.89
C ASP A 116 -13.90 -0.03 -17.97
N PRO A 117 -13.79 -1.33 -18.28
CA PRO A 117 -14.58 -1.96 -19.35
C PRO A 117 -16.09 -1.97 -19.06
N ARG A 118 -16.51 -1.65 -17.83
CA ARG A 118 -17.93 -1.52 -17.46
C ARG A 118 -18.45 -0.09 -17.59
N GLN A 119 -17.58 0.88 -17.83
CA GLN A 119 -17.97 2.28 -17.98
C GLN A 119 -18.42 2.51 -19.43
N MET A 120 -19.72 2.74 -19.62
CA MET A 120 -20.26 3.15 -20.91
C MET A 120 -19.59 4.46 -21.34
N ARG A 121 -19.03 4.47 -22.56
CA ARG A 121 -18.58 5.71 -23.19
C ARG A 121 -19.83 6.52 -23.55
N LEU A 122 -19.89 7.75 -23.05
CA LEU A 122 -20.87 8.71 -23.54
C LEU A 122 -20.43 9.08 -24.96
N LEU A 123 -21.26 8.75 -25.94
CA LEU A 123 -21.11 9.14 -27.35
C LEU A 123 -21.51 10.61 -27.53
#